data_AF-A0A395YHB1-F1
#
_entry.id   AF-A0A395YHB1-F1
#
_cell.length_a   1.000
_cell.length_b   1.000
_cell.length_c   1.000
_cell.angle_alpha   90.00
_cell.angle_beta   90.00
_cell.angle_gamma   90.00
#
_symmetry.space_group_name_H-M   'P 1'
#
loop_
_entity.id
_entity.type
_entity.pdbx_description
1 polymer ?
#
loop_
_entity_poly.entity_id
_entity_poly.type
_entity_poly.pdbx_seq_one_letter_code
_entity_poly.pdbx_strand_id
1 'polypeptide(L)'
;MKDTMILKDGNVIELEEASSLTALKVVAADRAAMLETWSKLTVENLANVQIKNGDGLVVGKYTDLVMDHETSIVENDGSVSTNYCFREKTDVEQLEERVAAVEETTDILTMNALDGGELV
;
A
#
# COMPACT_ATOMS: atom_id res chain seq x y z
N MET A 1 -0.99 -21.00 12.83
CA MET A 1 -1.80 -19.94 12.18
C MET A 1 -0.89 -19.22 11.20
N LYS A 2 -1.44 -18.66 10.13
CA LYS A 2 -0.66 -17.94 9.11
C LYS A 2 -0.32 -16.53 9.60
N ASP A 3 0.73 -15.97 9.03
CA ASP A 3 1.03 -14.55 9.20
C ASP A 3 -0.02 -13.73 8.45
N THR A 4 -0.22 -12.47 8.87
CA THR A 4 -1.22 -11.58 8.28
C THR A 4 -0.67 -10.19 8.04
N MET A 5 -1.03 -9.61 6.90
CA MET A 5 -0.84 -8.20 6.58
C MET A 5 -2.14 -7.45 6.83
N ILE A 6 -2.08 -6.41 7.65
CA ILE A 6 -3.21 -5.55 7.98
C ILE A 6 -2.97 -4.20 7.30
N LEU A 7 -3.89 -3.83 6.43
CA LEU A 7 -3.89 -2.55 5.71
C LEU A 7 -4.47 -1.42 6.56
N LYS A 8 -4.27 -0.17 6.15
CA LYS A 8 -4.76 1.02 6.87
C LYS A 8 -6.27 1.00 7.14
N ASP A 9 -7.06 0.56 6.16
CA ASP A 9 -8.52 0.43 6.28
C ASP A 9 -8.98 -0.74 7.16
N GLY A 10 -8.05 -1.53 7.69
CA GLY A 10 -8.30 -2.70 8.52
C GLY A 10 -8.52 -4.00 7.75
N ASN A 11 -8.45 -4.00 6.42
CA ASN A 11 -8.45 -5.24 5.64
C ASN A 11 -7.28 -6.13 6.04
N VAL A 12 -7.56 -7.42 6.17
CA VAL A 12 -6.57 -8.44 6.53
C VAL A 12 -6.31 -9.32 5.32
N ILE A 13 -5.04 -9.51 4.99
CA ILE A 13 -4.56 -10.41 3.95
C ILE A 13 -3.77 -11.51 4.65
N GLU A 14 -4.17 -12.77 4.44
CA GLU A 14 -3.41 -13.94 4.92
C GLU A 14 -2.17 -14.17 4.06
N LEU A 15 -1.04 -14.43 4.70
CA LEU A 15 0.25 -14.64 4.05
C LEU A 15 0.66 -16.11 4.19
N GLU A 16 0.99 -16.74 3.06
CA GLU A 16 1.65 -18.06 3.08
C GLU A 16 3.10 -17.93 3.55
N GLU A 17 3.78 -16.88 3.08
CA GLU A 17 5.17 -16.60 3.40
C GLU A 17 5.35 -15.09 3.58
N ALA A 18 5.96 -14.68 4.71
CA ALA A 18 6.14 -13.29 5.09
C ALA A 18 7.59 -12.99 5.54
N SER A 19 8.56 -13.71 5.00
CA SER A 19 9.97 -13.60 5.43
C SER A 19 10.63 -12.26 5.09
N SER A 20 10.08 -11.51 4.12
CA SER A 20 10.54 -10.18 3.72
C SER A 20 9.40 -9.40 3.08
N LEU A 21 9.43 -8.06 3.22
CA LEU A 21 8.56 -7.15 2.45
C LEU A 21 8.69 -7.32 0.94
N THR A 22 9.87 -7.74 0.47
CA THR A 22 10.16 -7.96 -0.94
C THR A 22 9.73 -9.35 -1.44
N ALA A 23 9.07 -10.14 -0.59
CA ALA A 23 8.67 -11.50 -0.90
C ALA A 23 7.46 -11.94 -0.06
N LEU A 24 6.37 -11.16 -0.11
CA LEU A 24 5.11 -11.51 0.56
C LEU A 24 4.27 -12.38 -0.35
N LYS A 25 4.08 -13.65 0.03
CA LYS A 25 3.31 -14.62 -0.75
C LYS A 25 1.88 -14.75 -0.24
N VAL A 26 0.93 -14.64 -1.17
CA VAL A 26 -0.51 -14.83 -0.94
C VAL A 26 -1.02 -15.89 -1.92
N VAL A 27 -1.87 -16.79 -1.43
CA VAL A 27 -2.57 -17.77 -2.27
C VAL A 27 -4.05 -17.42 -2.32
N ALA A 28 -4.55 -17.15 -3.52
CA ALA A 28 -5.95 -16.92 -3.79
C ALA A 28 -6.60 -18.16 -4.42
N ALA A 29 -7.89 -18.36 -4.16
CA ALA A 29 -8.64 -19.51 -4.68
C ALA A 29 -8.74 -19.51 -6.22
N ASP A 30 -8.74 -18.33 -6.83
CA ASP A 30 -8.80 -18.13 -8.28
C ASP A 30 -8.29 -16.73 -8.66
N ARG A 31 -8.34 -16.42 -9.96
CA ARG A 31 -7.91 -15.11 -10.50
C ARG A 31 -8.76 -13.94 -10.02
N ALA A 32 -10.05 -14.14 -9.75
CA ALA A 32 -10.93 -13.07 -9.27
C ALA A 32 -10.59 -12.73 -7.82
N ALA A 33 -10.39 -13.74 -6.96
CA ALA A 33 -9.95 -13.54 -5.58
C ALA A 33 -8.54 -12.90 -5.50
N MET A 34 -7.65 -13.24 -6.43
CA MET A 34 -6.35 -12.58 -6.54
C MET A 34 -6.52 -11.09 -6.90
N LEU A 35 -7.37 -10.78 -7.88
CA LEU A 35 -7.64 -9.40 -8.28
C LEU A 35 -8.31 -8.58 -7.17
N GLU A 36 -9.20 -9.18 -6.39
CA GLU A 36 -9.77 -8.54 -5.19
C GLU A 36 -8.68 -8.18 -4.18
N THR A 37 -7.74 -9.08 -3.92
CA THR A 37 -6.59 -8.80 -3.05
C THR A 37 -5.75 -7.66 -3.61
N TRP A 38 -5.39 -7.74 -4.90
CA TRP A 38 -4.60 -6.71 -5.59
C TRP A 38 -5.27 -5.34 -5.54
N SER A 39 -6.59 -5.28 -5.74
CA SER A 39 -7.35 -4.01 -5.72
C SER A 39 -7.32 -3.28 -4.37
N LYS A 40 -7.04 -4.00 -3.28
CA LYS A 40 -6.92 -3.41 -1.93
C LYS A 40 -5.54 -2.82 -1.67
N LEU A 41 -4.52 -3.18 -2.46
CA LEU A 41 -3.14 -2.69 -2.32
C LEU A 41 -2.97 -1.29 -2.93
N THR A 42 -3.84 -0.37 -2.52
CA THR A 42 -3.82 1.02 -2.96
C THR A 42 -2.79 1.83 -2.18
N VAL A 43 -2.34 2.97 -2.73
CA VAL A 43 -1.44 3.90 -2.04
C VAL A 43 -1.98 4.29 -0.66
N GLU A 44 -3.30 4.52 -0.54
CA GLU A 44 -3.91 4.85 0.75
C GLU A 44 -3.80 3.69 1.76
N ASN A 45 -4.09 2.47 1.33
CA ASN A 45 -4.05 1.30 2.19
C ASN A 45 -2.63 0.88 2.59
N LEU A 46 -1.66 1.18 1.72
CA LEU A 46 -0.24 0.93 1.93
C LEU A 46 0.46 2.04 2.76
N ALA A 47 -0.20 3.17 2.99
CA ALA A 47 0.34 4.25 3.83
C ALA A 47 0.54 3.82 5.30
N ASN A 48 -0.17 2.80 5.78
CA ASN A 48 0.06 2.21 7.10
C ASN A 48 -0.23 0.70 7.05
N VAL A 49 0.79 -0.11 7.29
CA VAL A 49 0.70 -1.57 7.23
C VAL A 49 1.29 -2.20 8.49
N GLN A 50 0.63 -3.22 9.01
CA GLN A 50 1.15 -4.06 10.08
C GLN A 50 1.25 -5.51 9.62
N ILE A 51 2.38 -6.15 9.92
CA ILE A 51 2.54 -7.59 9.76
C ILE A 51 2.42 -8.23 11.14
N LYS A 52 1.51 -9.20 11.28
CA LYS A 52 1.40 -10.04 12.47
C LYS A 52 1.83 -11.46 12.14
N ASN A 53 2.53 -12.09 13.07
CA ASN A 53 2.83 -13.51 12.96
C ASN A 53 1.59 -14.37 13.26
N GLY A 54 1.71 -15.69 13.05
CA GLY A 54 0.66 -16.66 13.39
C GLY A 54 0.13 -16.60 14.83
N ASP A 55 0.87 -16.07 15.79
CA ASP A 55 0.40 -15.90 17.18
C ASP A 55 -0.38 -14.58 17.38
N GLY A 56 -0.53 -13.77 16.33
CA GLY A 56 -1.19 -12.47 16.37
C GLY A 56 -0.30 -11.34 16.91
N LEU A 57 0.99 -11.59 17.12
CA LEU A 57 1.96 -10.57 17.55
C LEU A 57 2.37 -9.72 16.36
N VAL A 58 2.37 -8.39 16.52
CA VAL A 58 2.91 -7.47 15.51
C VAL A 58 4.42 -7.63 15.43
N VAL A 59 4.90 -8.13 14.29
CA VAL A 59 6.32 -8.36 14.00
C VAL A 59 6.91 -7.35 13.02
N GLY A 60 6.05 -6.58 12.33
CA GLY A 60 6.46 -5.50 11.44
C GLY A 60 5.45 -4.37 11.40
N LYS A 61 5.94 -3.13 11.29
CA LYS A 61 5.14 -1.93 11.05
C LYS A 61 5.82 -1.11 9.98
N TYR A 62 5.06 -0.75 8.96
CA TYR A 62 5.58 -0.02 7.80
C TYR A 62 4.64 1.12 7.46
N THR A 63 5.22 2.22 6.99
CA THR A 63 4.49 3.40 6.52
C THR A 63 4.91 3.71 5.11
N ASP A 64 4.00 4.30 4.34
CA ASP A 64 4.28 4.76 2.98
C ASP A 64 4.89 3.66 2.10
N LEU A 65 4.31 2.46 2.17
CA LEU A 65 4.71 1.38 1.26
C LEU A 65 4.21 1.68 -0.15
N VAL A 66 5.01 1.23 -1.12
CA VAL A 66 4.62 1.16 -2.53
C VAL A 66 4.83 -0.25 -3.02
N MET A 67 3.90 -0.71 -3.86
CA MET A 67 4.06 -1.97 -4.58
C MET A 67 5.05 -1.74 -5.73
N ASP A 68 6.19 -2.41 -5.67
CA ASP A 68 7.24 -2.32 -6.67
C ASP A 68 6.88 -3.16 -7.89
N HIS A 69 6.56 -4.43 -7.65
CA HIS A 69 6.04 -5.36 -8.65
C HIS A 69 5.38 -6.57 -7.98
N GLU A 70 4.66 -7.35 -8.77
CA GLU A 70 4.07 -8.61 -8.40
C GLU A 70 4.41 -9.71 -9.42
N THR A 71 4.41 -10.96 -8.97
CA THR A 71 4.53 -12.12 -9.86
C THR A 71 3.50 -13.16 -9.46
N SER A 72 2.65 -13.58 -10.40
CA SER A 72 1.58 -14.53 -10.16
C SER A 72 1.73 -15.79 -11.00
N ILE A 73 1.49 -16.94 -10.39
CA ILE A 73 1.47 -18.26 -11.04
C ILE A 73 0.09 -18.86 -10.81
N VAL A 74 -0.56 -19.30 -11.88
CA VAL A 74 -1.80 -20.07 -11.79
C VAL A 74 -1.42 -21.54 -11.67
N GLU A 75 -1.84 -22.15 -10.57
CA GLU A 75 -1.56 -23.52 -10.25
C GLU A 75 -2.50 -24.48 -11.00
N ASN A 76 -2.16 -25.77 -11.03
CA ASN A 76 -2.95 -26.78 -11.74
C ASN A 76 -4.37 -26.96 -11.19
N ASP A 77 -4.60 -26.61 -9.92
CA ASP A 77 -5.91 -26.65 -9.27
C ASP A 77 -6.76 -25.39 -9.51
N GLY A 78 -6.23 -24.42 -10.26
CA GLY A 78 -6.88 -23.14 -10.56
C GLY A 78 -6.62 -22.04 -9.53
N SER A 79 -5.96 -22.34 -8.42
CA SER A 79 -5.51 -21.34 -7.45
C SER A 79 -4.41 -20.45 -8.04
N VAL A 80 -4.21 -19.29 -7.43
CA VAL A 80 -3.20 -18.32 -7.87
C VAL A 80 -2.26 -18.02 -6.71
N SER A 81 -0.99 -18.38 -6.87
CA SER A 81 0.08 -17.98 -5.97
C SER A 81 0.69 -16.68 -6.46
N THR A 82 0.55 -15.61 -5.67
CA THR A 82 1.08 -14.29 -5.99
C THR A 82 2.14 -13.89 -4.98
N ASN A 83 3.30 -13.48 -5.48
CA ASN A 83 4.33 -12.83 -4.71
C ASN A 83 4.24 -11.32 -4.92
N TYR A 84 4.05 -10.57 -3.84
CA TYR A 84 4.03 -9.11 -3.84
C TYR A 84 5.34 -8.58 -3.29
N CYS A 85 5.96 -7.68 -4.03
CA CYS A 85 7.20 -7.01 -3.64
C CYS A 85 6.88 -5.58 -3.27
N PHE A 86 7.05 -5.25 -1.99
CA PHE A 86 6.88 -3.90 -1.48
C PHE A 86 8.22 -3.27 -1.11
N ARG A 87 8.26 -1.94 -1.20
CA ARG A 87 9.32 -1.11 -0.65
C ARG A 87 8.72 0.09 0.06
N GLU A 88 9.44 0.66 1.00
CA GLU A 88 9.10 1.98 1.54
C GLU A 88 9.40 3.06 0.49
N LYS A 89 8.61 4.14 0.50
CA LYS A 89 8.96 5.34 -0.27
C LYS A 89 10.31 5.86 0.18
N THR A 90 11.10 6.26 -0.80
CA THR A 90 12.36 6.96 -0.56
C THR A 90 12.10 8.36 0.02
N ASP A 91 13.10 8.91 0.70
CA ASP A 91 13.03 10.28 1.22
C ASP A 91 12.74 11.31 0.11
N VAL A 92 13.22 11.06 -1.11
CA VAL A 92 12.98 11.94 -2.27
C VAL A 92 11.51 11.90 -2.68
N GLU A 93 10.91 10.71 -2.82
CA GLU A 93 9.48 10.58 -3.15
C GLU A 93 8.59 11.27 -2.10
N GLN A 94 8.93 11.12 -0.81
CA GLN A 94 8.20 11.79 0.27
C GLN A 94 8.37 13.32 0.23
N LEU A 95 9.57 13.80 -0.12
CA LEU A 95 9.83 15.24 -0.28
C LEU A 95 9.08 15.81 -1.48
N GLU A 96 9.05 15.12 -2.62
CA GLU A 96 8.32 15.52 -3.81
C GLU A 96 6.82 15.67 -3.52
N GLU A 97 6.22 14.72 -2.81
CA GLU A 97 4.81 14.81 -2.38
C GLU A 97 4.54 16.01 -1.47
N ARG A 98 5.45 16.28 -0.52
CA ARG A 98 5.34 17.43 0.37
C ARG A 98 5.52 18.76 -0.36
N VAL A 99 6.43 18.82 -1.32
CA VAL A 99 6.66 20.01 -2.15
C VAL A 99 5.43 20.27 -3.02
N ALA A 100 4.90 19.24 -3.68
CA ALA A 100 3.69 19.37 -4.50
C ALA A 100 2.50 19.91 -3.69
N ALA A 101 2.28 19.40 -2.47
CA ALA A 101 1.21 19.90 -1.59
C ALA A 101 1.40 21.37 -1.17
N VAL A 102 2.66 21.80 -0.96
CA VAL A 102 3.00 23.20 -0.64
C VAL A 102 2.81 24.09 -1.86
N GLU A 103 3.24 23.65 -3.04
CA GLU A 103 3.09 24.38 -4.31
C GLU A 103 1.60 24.56 -4.65
N GLU A 104 0.79 23.51 -4.55
CA GLU A 104 -0.67 23.60 -4.75
C GLU A 104 -1.31 24.63 -3.81
N THR A 105 -0.94 24.60 -2.52
CA THR A 105 -1.44 25.59 -1.55
C THR A 105 -0.99 27.02 -1.90
N THR A 106 0.25 27.18 -2.36
CA THR A 106 0.81 28.47 -2.74
C THR A 106 0.13 29.03 -3.98
N ASP A 107 -0.17 28.18 -4.97
CA ASP A 107 -0.88 28.56 -6.18
C ASP A 107 -2.30 29.04 -5.87
N ILE A 108 -3.03 28.32 -5.01
CA ILE A 108 -4.37 28.73 -4.54
C ILE A 108 -4.32 30.08 -3.83
N LEU A 109 -3.35 30.28 -2.92
CA LEU A 109 -3.20 31.55 -2.19
C LEU A 109 -2.84 32.71 -3.12
N THR A 110 -2.00 32.44 -4.13
CA THR A 110 -1.59 33.44 -5.12
C THR A 110 -2.77 33.82 -6.03
N MET A 111 -3.53 32.84 -6.54
CA MET A 111 -4.77 33.13 -7.28
C MET A 111 -5.76 33.95 -6.46
N ASN A 112 -6.03 33.55 -5.20
CA ASN A 112 -6.92 34.32 -4.31
C ASN A 112 -6.44 35.77 -4.07
N ALA A 113 -5.14 36.00 -4.02
CA ALA A 113 -4.58 37.34 -3.85
C ALA A 113 -4.71 38.21 -5.11
N LEU A 114 -4.69 37.62 -6.31
CA LEU A 114 -4.92 38.32 -7.57
C LEU A 114 -6.42 38.55 -7.86
N ASP A 115 -7.30 37.66 -7.37
CA ASP A 115 -8.73 37.65 -7.71
C ASP A 115 -9.61 38.56 -6.83
N GLY A 116 -9.04 39.20 -5.79
CA GLY A 116 -9.68 40.32 -5.12
C GLY A 116 -9.58 40.31 -3.61
N GLY A 117 -8.72 41.18 -3.09
CA GLY A 117 -8.90 41.77 -1.76
C GLY A 117 -10.12 42.71 -1.69
N GLU A 118 -11.31 42.24 -2.07
CA GLU A 118 -12.57 42.87 -1.68
C GLU A 118 -13.15 42.09 -0.49
N LEU A 119 -12.69 42.48 0.71
CA LEU A 119 -13.36 42.14 1.96
C LEU A 119 -14.66 42.97 2.03
N VAL A 120 -15.80 42.30 2.15
CA VAL A 120 -17.05 42.91 2.64
C VAL A 120 -16.88 43.29 4.11
#